data_AF-A0A952YRJ8-F1
#
_entry.id   AF-A0A952YRJ8-F1
#
_cell.length_a   1.000
_cell.length_b   1.000
_cell.length_c   1.000
_cell.angle_alpha   90.00
_cell.angle_beta   90.00
_cell.angle_gamma   90.00
#
_symmetry.space_group_name_H-M   'P 1'
#
loop_
_entity.id
_entity.type
_entity.pdbx_description
1 polymer ?
#
loop_
_entity_poly.entity_id
_entity_poly.type
_entity_poly.pdbx_seq_one_letter_code
_entity_poly.pdbx_strand_id
1 'polypeptide(L)'
;MSEKNLLVLARLDHAEAMRVAAGLTIFGHRVSLVFMTGPVEETPENAANAELLELTGIEPQTCVAAMADELPLLDAAGLARAIASSDAVLSL
;
A
#
# COMPACT_ATOMS: atom_id res chain seq x y z
N MET A 1 14.07 6.60 -17.62
CA MET A 1 13.16 7.30 -16.69
C MET A 1 13.88 7.43 -15.36
N SER A 2 13.70 8.53 -14.60
CA SER A 2 14.22 8.58 -13.23
C SER A 2 13.35 7.72 -12.32
N GLU A 3 13.95 7.17 -11.27
CA GLU A 3 13.22 6.58 -10.14
C GLU A 3 12.25 7.62 -9.57
N LYS A 4 11.07 7.16 -9.12
CA LYS A 4 10.04 7.97 -8.46
C LYS A 4 9.58 7.26 -7.20
N ASN A 5 9.11 8.04 -6.23
CA ASN A 5 8.42 7.57 -5.04
C ASN A 5 6.91 7.59 -5.30
N LEU A 6 6.31 6.41 -5.40
CA LEU A 6 4.88 6.24 -5.63
C LEU A 6 4.21 5.74 -4.35
N LEU A 7 3.07 6.32 -4.01
CA LEU A 7 2.26 5.89 -2.89
C LEU A 7 0.91 5.40 -3.39
N VAL A 8 0.54 4.18 -3.00
CA VAL A 8 -0.78 3.60 -3.23
C VAL A 8 -1.55 3.63 -1.92
N LEU A 9 -2.71 4.28 -1.93
CA LEU A 9 -3.66 4.31 -0.83
C LEU A 9 -4.77 3.31 -1.13
N ALA A 10 -4.82 2.22 -0.36
CA ALA A 10 -5.86 1.20 -0.44
C ALA A 10 -7.06 1.62 0.42
N ARG A 11 -7.91 2.49 -0.13
CA ARG A 11 -9.01 3.16 0.57
C ARG A 11 -10.35 2.49 0.35
N LEU A 12 -10.69 2.12 -0.88
CA LEU A 12 -11.97 1.50 -1.22
C LEU A 12 -11.78 0.09 -1.78
N ASP A 13 -10.67 -0.17 -2.47
CA ASP A 13 -10.39 -1.47 -3.06
C ASP A 13 -8.99 -1.97 -2.64
N HIS A 14 -8.95 -2.83 -1.62
CA HIS A 14 -7.69 -3.41 -1.14
C HIS A 14 -7.08 -4.40 -2.14
N ALA A 15 -7.91 -5.17 -2.85
CA ALA A 15 -7.46 -6.16 -3.82
C ALA A 15 -6.75 -5.46 -4.98
N GLU A 16 -7.41 -4.47 -5.58
CA GLU A 16 -6.83 -3.70 -6.67
C GLU A 16 -5.58 -2.94 -6.21
N ALA A 17 -5.59 -2.35 -5.02
CA ALA A 17 -4.45 -1.61 -4.51
C ALA A 17 -3.20 -2.49 -4.34
N MET A 18 -3.34 -3.71 -3.80
CA MET A 18 -2.24 -4.66 -3.71
C MET A 18 -1.72 -5.05 -5.10
N ARG A 19 -2.62 -5.41 -6.02
CA ARG A 19 -2.26 -5.78 -7.40
C ARG A 19 -1.53 -4.65 -8.14
N VAL A 20 -2.02 -3.42 -8.01
CA VAL A 20 -1.43 -2.23 -8.63
C VAL A 20 -0.07 -1.91 -8.02
N ALA A 21 0.03 -1.91 -6.68
CA ALA A 21 1.30 -1.66 -6.00
C ALA A 21 2.38 -2.66 -6.44
N ALA A 22 2.05 -3.96 -6.45
CA ALA A 22 2.96 -4.99 -6.92
C ALA A 22 3.38 -4.77 -8.38
N GLY A 23 2.43 -4.48 -9.27
CA GLY A 23 2.71 -4.26 -10.70
C GLY A 23 3.58 -3.03 -10.99
N LEU A 24 3.45 -1.96 -10.19
CA LEU A 24 4.25 -0.74 -10.35
C LEU A 24 5.74 -0.95 -10.09
N THR A 25 6.13 -1.99 -9.35
CA THR A 25 7.54 -2.30 -9.06
C THR A 25 8.36 -2.67 -10.30
N ILE A 26 7.72 -3.18 -11.36
CA ILE A 26 8.36 -3.57 -12.62
C ILE A 26 9.05 -2.38 -13.31
N PHE A 27 8.59 -1.15 -13.04
CA PHE A 27 9.16 0.07 -13.63
C PHE A 27 10.38 0.62 -12.87
N GLY A 28 10.84 -0.05 -11.80
CA GLY A 28 11.99 0.39 -11.01
C GLY A 28 11.71 1.64 -10.17
N HIS A 29 10.44 1.87 -9.82
CA HIS A 29 10.02 2.91 -8.89
C HIS A 29 9.97 2.38 -7.47
N ARG A 30 10.13 3.26 -6.47
CA ARG A 30 9.83 2.92 -5.09
C ARG A 30 8.33 3.01 -4.91
N VAL A 31 7.73 1.94 -4.40
CA VAL A 31 6.29 1.86 -4.20
C VAL A 31 6.02 1.62 -2.73
N SER A 32 5.17 2.44 -2.14
CA SER A 32 4.63 2.25 -0.80
C SER A 32 3.13 1.98 -0.88
N LEU A 33 2.62 1.14 0.01
CA LEU A 33 1.19 0.81 0.10
C LEU A 33 0.70 1.12 1.51
N VAL A 34 -0.43 1.83 1.61
CA VAL A 34 -1.09 2.11 2.89
C VAL A 34 -2.53 1.60 2.86
N PHE A 35 -2.85 0.64 3.71
CA PHE A 35 -4.22 0.21 3.96
C PHE A 35 -5.00 1.23 4.77
N MET A 36 -6.23 1.51 4.35
CA MET A 36 -7.11 2.50 4.96
C MET A 36 -8.52 1.95 5.11
N THR A 37 -9.38 2.74 5.77
CA THR A 37 -10.83 2.53 5.94
C THR A 37 -11.21 1.36 6.86
N GLY A 38 -10.63 0.18 6.69
CA GLY A 38 -10.89 -1.00 7.50
C GLY A 38 -9.86 -2.11 7.27
N PRO A 39 -9.93 -3.22 8.03
CA PRO A 39 -9.07 -4.37 7.82
C PRO A 39 -9.21 -4.95 6.41
N VAL A 40 -8.16 -5.57 5.91
CA VAL A 40 -8.21 -6.32 4.64
C VAL A 40 -9.12 -7.53 4.83
N GLU A 41 -10.13 -7.66 3.98
CA GLU A 41 -11.06 -8.79 4.05
C GLU A 41 -10.36 -10.11 3.69
N GLU A 42 -10.67 -11.18 4.42
CA GLU A 42 -10.13 -12.53 4.17
C GLU A 42 -10.83 -13.18 2.97
N THR A 43 -10.47 -12.75 1.77
CA THR A 43 -10.94 -13.33 0.51
C THR A 43 -9.81 -14.07 -0.21
N PRO A 44 -10.13 -15.08 -1.05
CA PRO A 44 -9.10 -15.75 -1.86
C PRO A 44 -8.32 -14.79 -2.76
N GLU A 45 -8.98 -13.74 -3.25
CA GLU A 45 -8.35 -12.71 -4.07
C GLU A 45 -7.37 -11.86 -3.27
N ASN A 46 -7.75 -11.41 -2.07
CA ASN A 46 -6.84 -10.66 -1.19
C ASN A 46 -5.66 -11.50 -0.75
N ALA A 47 -5.87 -12.79 -0.43
CA ALA A 47 -4.78 -13.70 -0.09
C ALA A 47 -3.79 -13.85 -1.25
N ALA A 48 -4.27 -14.08 -2.48
CA ALA A 48 -3.40 -14.20 -3.65
C ALA A 48 -2.65 -12.90 -3.96
N ASN A 49 -3.29 -11.74 -3.78
CA ASN A 49 -2.65 -10.44 -3.98
C ASN A 49 -1.64 -10.11 -2.88
N ALA A 50 -1.88 -10.53 -1.63
CA ALA A 50 -0.92 -10.39 -0.54
C ALA A 50 0.33 -11.25 -0.79
N GLU A 51 0.16 -12.52 -1.21
CA GLU A 51 1.29 -13.38 -1.62
C GLU A 51 2.09 -12.75 -2.77
N LEU A 52 1.40 -12.18 -3.77
CA LEU A 52 2.08 -11.47 -4.86
C LEU A 52 2.86 -10.26 -4.34
N LEU A 53 2.28 -9.49 -3.42
CA LEU A 53 2.90 -8.29 -2.86
C LEU A 53 4.18 -8.62 -2.08
N GLU A 54 4.18 -9.72 -1.31
CA GLU A 54 5.37 -10.19 -0.58
C GLU A 54 6.56 -10.45 -1.52
N LEU A 55 6.32 -10.96 -2.73
CA LEU A 55 7.36 -11.19 -3.73
C LEU A 55 8.02 -9.89 -4.24
N THR A 56 7.39 -8.74 -4.03
CA THR A 56 7.88 -7.44 -4.49
C THR A 56 8.73 -6.69 -3.45
N GLY A 57 8.78 -7.18 -2.21
CA GLY A 57 9.48 -6.51 -1.11
C GLY A 57 8.83 -5.21 -0.64
N ILE A 58 7.59 -4.94 -1.03
CA ILE A 58 6.79 -3.84 -0.46
C ILE A 58 6.35 -4.26 0.94
N GLU A 59 6.72 -3.48 1.95
CA GLU A 59 6.20 -3.59 3.31
C GLU A 59 4.98 -2.65 3.46
N PRO A 60 3.75 -3.18 3.55
CA PRO A 60 2.56 -2.35 3.67
C PRO A 60 2.51 -1.66 5.03
N GLN A 61 1.86 -0.50 5.06
CA GLN A 61 1.54 0.24 6.28
C GLN A 61 0.02 0.34 6.41
N THR A 62 -0.48 0.79 7.56
CA THR A 62 -1.92 0.90 7.77
C THR A 62 -2.30 2.18 8.51
N CYS A 63 -3.46 2.74 8.22
CA CYS A 63 -4.12 3.75 9.07
C CYS A 63 -5.21 3.13 9.96
N VAL A 64 -5.36 1.80 9.93
CA VAL A 64 -6.42 1.06 10.60
C VAL A 64 -5.87 0.47 11.89
N ALA A 65 -6.33 0.99 13.04
CA ALA A 65 -5.84 0.58 14.35
C ALA A 65 -5.97 -0.94 14.61
N ALA A 66 -7.01 -1.59 14.06
CA ALA A 66 -7.22 -3.03 14.20
C ALA A 66 -6.13 -3.88 13.52
N MET A 67 -5.30 -3.30 12.65
CA MET A 67 -4.19 -3.97 11.97
C MET A 67 -2.81 -3.59 12.55
N ALA A 68 -2.77 -2.81 13.64
CA ALA A 68 -1.53 -2.24 14.17
C ALA A 68 -0.58 -3.28 14.79
N ASP A 69 -1.10 -4.47 15.14
CA ASP A 69 -0.29 -5.58 15.65
C ASP A 69 0.46 -6.32 14.53
N GLU A 70 0.03 -6.15 13.28
CA GLU A 70 0.59 -6.84 12.10
C GLU A 70 1.34 -5.89 11.18
N LEU A 71 0.89 -4.64 11.05
CA LEU A 71 1.44 -3.66 10.13
C LEU A 71 1.82 -2.35 10.85
N PRO A 72 2.86 -1.64 10.38
CA PRO A 72 3.19 -0.31 10.87
C PRO A 72 1.98 0.65 10.77
N LEU A 73 1.49 1.10 11.93
CA LEU A 73 0.39 2.06 12.01
C LEU A 73 0.89 3.49 11.74
N LEU A 74 0.28 4.16 10.77
CA LEU A 74 0.47 5.57 10.47
C LEU A 74 -0.61 6.41 11.16
N ASP A 75 -0.17 7.39 11.93
CA ASP A 75 -1.03 8.47 12.39
C ASP A 75 -1.24 9.51 11.27
N ALA A 76 -2.10 10.50 11.52
CA ALA A 76 -2.41 11.54 10.54
C ALA A 76 -1.16 12.30 10.06
N ALA A 77 -0.19 12.53 10.97
CA ALA A 77 1.06 13.19 10.63
C ALA A 77 1.96 12.31 9.76
N GLY A 78 2.01 11.00 10.04
CA GLY A 78 2.72 9.99 9.25
C GLY A 78 2.16 9.87 7.84
N LEU A 79 0.83 9.76 7.72
CA LEU A 79 0.17 9.73 6.42
C LEU A 79 0.41 11.02 5.62
N ALA A 80 0.31 12.19 6.26
CA ALA A 80 0.56 13.47 5.61
C ALA A 80 2.00 13.57 5.08
N ARG A 81 2.99 13.09 5.85
CA ARG A 81 4.39 13.01 5.40
C ARG A 81 4.55 12.06 4.21
N ALA A 82 3.95 10.87 4.26
CA ALA A 82 4.01 9.90 3.17
C ALA A 82 3.49 10.50 1.85
N ILE A 83 2.31 11.14 1.90
CA ILE A 83 1.71 11.84 0.77
C ILE A 83 2.61 12.95 0.25
N ALA A 84 3.10 13.84 1.13
CA ALA A 84 3.93 14.97 0.74
C ALA A 84 5.31 14.58 0.17
N SER A 85 5.81 13.39 0.53
CA SER A 85 7.11 12.87 0.06
C SER A 85 7.04 12.06 -1.24
N SER A 86 5.83 11.82 -1.75
CA SER A 86 5.61 11.01 -2.95
C SER A 86 5.52 11.89 -4.19
N ASP A 87 6.12 11.43 -5.29
CA ASP A 87 6.02 12.07 -6.60
C ASP A 87 4.63 11.89 -7.23
N ALA A 88 3.94 10.81 -6.87
CA ALA A 88 2.55 10.56 -7.24
C ALA A 88 1.84 9.71 -6.18
N VAL A 89 0.53 9.95 -6.05
CA VAL A 89 -0.35 9.20 -5.16
C VAL A 89 -1.49 8.60 -5.98
N LEU A 90 -1.68 7.30 -5.87
CA LEU A 90 -2.83 6.59 -6.40
C LEU A 90 -3.77 6.30 -5.22
N SER A 91 -5.03 6.71 -5.32
CA SER A 91 -6.07 6.41 -4.34
C SER A 91 -7.06 5.46 -4.97
N LEU A 92 -7.13 4.25 -4.46
CA LEU A 92 -7.95 3.15 -4.96
C LEU A 92 -8.99 2.78 -3.91
#